data_AF-A0A6L3F2Q1-F1
#
_entry.id   AF-A0A6L3F2Q1-F1
#
_cell.length_a   1.000
_cell.length_b   1.000
_cell.length_c   1.000
_cell.angle_alpha   90.00
_cell.angle_beta   90.00
_cell.angle_gamma   90.00
#
_symmetry.space_group_name_H-M   'P 1'
#
loop_
_entity.id
_entity.type
_entity.pdbx_description
1 polymer ?
#
loop_
_entity_poly.entity_id
_entity_poly.type
_entity_poly.pdbx_seq_one_letter_code
_entity_poly.pdbx_strand_id
1 'polypeptide(L)'
;MFDYNIRMETNPNHPAEKWEQDARQSQQSTLDNLRMAAMAGHMRVDELAARRAALIDLLADGYPHTREEIWETIEAQLGEACWGKVPQEALARDLAALRRGGIRIAYGRRPEIRGYYLQYPVLKRPFSPQFETTNWQLIQAIRQLPVSEKNKRAFAASDFALRQKRLILAEEHPDWSAAQIDAAARQLVYGSS
;
A
#
# COMPACT_ATOMS: atom_id res chain seq x y z
N MET A 1 34.75 -5.97 34.21
CA MET A 1 33.68 -6.64 33.44
C MET A 1 32.39 -6.01 33.94
N PHE A 2 31.93 -4.94 33.28
CA PHE A 2 30.75 -4.20 33.71
C PHE A 2 29.53 -4.82 33.04
N ASP A 3 28.76 -5.61 33.81
CA ASP A 3 27.42 -6.03 33.42
C ASP A 3 26.49 -4.82 33.44
N TYR A 4 26.43 -4.10 32.32
CA TYR A 4 25.36 -3.15 32.03
C TYR A 4 24.12 -3.94 31.61
N ASN A 5 23.48 -4.63 32.56
CA ASN A 5 22.11 -5.08 32.43
C ASN A 5 21.17 -3.93 32.78
N ILE A 6 21.22 -2.84 32.00
CA ILE A 6 20.10 -1.90 31.95
C ILE A 6 19.03 -2.63 31.15
N ARG A 7 18.19 -3.40 31.83
CA ARG A 7 16.85 -3.66 31.32
C ARG A 7 16.16 -2.31 31.31
N MET A 8 16.27 -1.60 30.18
CA MET A 8 15.29 -0.56 29.88
C MET A 8 13.94 -1.24 30.00
N GLU A 9 13.08 -0.74 30.88
CA GLU A 9 11.69 -1.18 30.95
C GLU A 9 11.05 -0.83 29.61
N THR A 10 11.15 -1.75 28.66
CA THR A 10 10.57 -1.60 27.34
C THR A 10 9.06 -1.69 27.52
N ASN A 11 8.35 -0.67 27.02
CA ASN A 11 6.89 -0.67 26.95
C ASN A 11 6.43 -2.03 26.39
N PRO A 12 5.45 -2.72 27.01
CA PRO A 12 4.97 -4.01 26.50
C PRO A 12 4.45 -3.95 25.06
N ASN A 13 4.07 -2.76 24.59
CA ASN A 13 3.65 -2.50 23.20
C ASN A 13 4.82 -2.12 22.26
N HIS A 14 6.07 -2.19 22.73
CA HIS A 14 7.23 -1.90 21.90
C HIS A 14 7.37 -2.96 20.80
N PRO A 15 7.65 -2.57 19.53
CA PRO A 15 7.68 -3.48 18.39
C PRO A 15 8.69 -4.63 18.58
N ALA A 16 9.82 -4.36 19.24
CA ALA A 16 10.81 -5.40 19.57
C ALA A 16 10.22 -6.55 20.40
N GLU A 17 9.37 -6.27 21.38
CA GLU A 17 8.78 -7.30 22.24
C GLU A 17 7.82 -8.17 21.43
N LYS A 18 6.99 -7.54 20.60
CA LYS A 18 6.05 -8.24 19.72
C LYS A 18 6.78 -9.13 18.70
N TRP A 19 7.80 -8.61 18.03
CA TRP A 19 8.54 -9.37 17.01
C TRP A 19 9.32 -10.53 17.62
N GLU A 20 9.83 -10.39 18.85
CA GLU A 20 10.45 -11.51 19.55
C GLU A 20 9.43 -12.58 19.95
N GLN A 21 8.24 -12.18 20.40
CA GLN A 21 7.15 -13.13 20.68
C GLN A 21 6.71 -13.86 19.41
N ASP A 22 6.51 -13.15 18.31
CA ASP A 22 6.14 -13.73 17.01
C ASP A 22 7.21 -14.71 16.52
N ALA A 23 8.49 -14.38 16.66
CA ALA A 23 9.61 -15.28 16.33
C ALA A 23 9.59 -16.59 17.13
N ARG A 24 9.10 -16.57 18.37
CA ARG A 24 8.98 -17.76 19.23
C ARG A 24 7.73 -18.59 18.93
N GLN A 25 6.65 -17.96 18.47
CA GLN A 25 5.34 -18.59 18.26
C GLN A 25 5.09 -19.02 16.81
N SER A 26 5.86 -18.49 15.85
CA SER A 26 5.67 -18.73 14.42
C SER A 26 6.03 -20.16 14.00
N GLN A 27 5.14 -20.77 13.22
CA GLN A 27 5.37 -22.06 12.52
C GLN A 27 6.26 -21.91 11.26
N GLN A 28 6.86 -20.73 11.04
CA GLN A 28 7.75 -20.46 9.92
C GLN A 28 9.10 -21.19 10.05
N SER A 29 9.93 -21.06 9.01
CA SER A 29 11.25 -21.67 9.00
C SER A 29 12.13 -21.13 10.14
N THR A 30 13.02 -21.98 10.68
CA THR A 30 14.00 -21.58 11.71
C THR A 30 14.81 -20.35 11.31
N LEU A 31 15.12 -20.20 10.02
CA LEU A 31 15.86 -19.06 9.49
C LEU A 31 15.06 -17.76 9.61
N ASP A 32 13.75 -17.79 9.34
CA ASP A 32 12.90 -16.60 9.44
C ASP A 32 12.69 -16.19 10.90
N ASN A 33 12.54 -17.17 11.79
CA ASN A 33 12.48 -16.90 13.24
C ASN A 33 13.77 -16.26 13.77
N LEU A 34 14.94 -16.74 13.32
CA LEU A 34 16.23 -16.12 13.68
C LEU A 34 16.37 -14.70 13.15
N ARG A 35 15.90 -14.43 11.92
CA ARG A 35 15.90 -13.08 11.33
C ARG A 35 15.01 -12.13 12.14
N MET A 36 13.79 -12.56 12.48
CA MET A 36 12.87 -11.75 13.29
C MET A 36 13.45 -11.46 14.68
N ALA A 37 14.04 -12.46 15.35
CA ALA A 37 14.68 -12.28 16.65
C ALA A 37 15.88 -11.31 16.58
N ALA A 38 16.71 -11.40 15.52
CA ALA A 38 17.82 -10.47 15.32
C ALA A 38 17.32 -9.03 15.09
N MET A 39 16.25 -8.86 14.31
CA MET A 39 15.62 -7.56 14.08
C MET A 39 15.03 -6.98 15.38
N ALA A 40 14.34 -7.80 16.19
CA ALA A 40 13.86 -7.41 17.50
C ALA A 40 15.00 -6.94 18.42
N GLY A 41 16.13 -7.67 18.43
CA GLY A 41 17.34 -7.24 19.15
C GLY A 41 17.86 -5.89 18.68
N HIS A 42 17.89 -5.65 17.37
CA HIS A 42 18.34 -4.38 16.79
C HIS A 42 17.41 -3.20 17.14
N MET A 43 16.10 -3.42 17.17
CA MET A 43 15.12 -2.39 17.54
C MET A 43 15.24 -1.94 18.99
N ARG A 44 15.74 -2.77 19.90
CA ARG A 44 15.96 -2.37 21.31
C ARG A 44 17.06 -1.33 21.48
N VAL A 45 17.97 -1.26 20.53
CA VAL A 45 19.14 -0.36 20.60
C VAL A 45 19.07 0.79 19.58
N ASP A 46 18.26 0.64 18.53
CA ASP A 46 18.07 1.63 17.48
C ASP A 46 16.62 2.10 17.42
N GLU A 47 16.37 3.32 17.94
CA GLU A 47 15.07 3.98 17.94
C GLU A 47 14.52 4.20 16.52
N LEU A 48 15.38 4.42 15.52
CA LEU A 48 14.94 4.56 14.12
C LEU A 48 14.43 3.23 13.58
N ALA A 49 15.10 2.13 13.92
CA ALA A 49 14.65 0.80 13.55
C ALA A 49 13.32 0.47 14.24
N ALA A 50 13.18 0.76 15.53
CA ALA A 50 11.94 0.58 16.27
C ALA A 50 10.79 1.40 15.67
N ARG A 51 11.00 2.69 15.38
CA ARG A 51 9.98 3.56 14.77
C ARG A 51 9.50 3.09 13.41
N ARG A 52 10.42 2.61 12.58
CA ARG A 52 10.11 2.03 11.26
C ARG A 52 9.35 0.72 11.37
N ALA A 53 9.69 -0.12 12.34
CA ALA A 53 8.97 -1.37 12.60
C ALA A 53 7.54 -1.09 13.08
N ALA A 54 7.37 -0.17 14.04
CA ALA A 54 6.05 0.27 14.51
C ALA A 54 5.18 0.81 13.36
N LEU A 55 5.78 1.57 12.43
CA LEU A 55 5.08 2.04 11.23
C LEU A 55 4.66 0.90 10.30
N ILE A 56 5.51 -0.10 10.08
CA ILE A 56 5.14 -1.28 9.26
C ILE A 56 3.99 -2.03 9.92
N ASP A 57 4.10 -2.29 11.22
CA ASP A 57 3.09 -3.02 11.99
C ASP A 57 1.73 -2.32 11.98
N LEU A 58 1.72 -0.99 12.12
CA LEU A 58 0.51 -0.18 12.04
C LEU A 58 -0.15 -0.31 10.65
N LEU A 59 0.63 -0.09 9.57
CA LEU A 59 0.09 -0.11 8.22
C LEU A 59 -0.26 -1.52 7.70
N ALA A 60 0.21 -2.58 8.38
CA ALA A 60 -0.10 -3.97 8.08
C ALA A 60 -1.52 -4.39 8.51
N ASP A 61 -2.23 -3.56 9.28
CA ASP A 61 -3.61 -3.83 9.68
C ASP A 61 -4.59 -3.85 8.49
N GLY A 62 -4.20 -3.24 7.36
CA GLY A 62 -4.95 -3.15 6.12
C GLY A 62 -5.81 -1.88 6.01
N TYR A 63 -5.66 -0.90 6.89
CA TYR A 63 -6.42 0.34 6.88
C TYR A 63 -5.54 1.56 6.53
N PRO A 64 -6.13 2.63 5.98
CA PRO A 64 -5.43 3.88 5.77
C PRO A 64 -5.32 4.67 7.09
N HIS A 65 -4.13 5.20 7.37
CA HIS A 65 -3.85 5.99 8.56
C HIS A 65 -3.38 7.41 8.20
N THR A 66 -3.95 8.41 8.85
CA THR A 66 -3.51 9.82 8.74
C THR A 66 -2.15 10.03 9.40
N ARG A 67 -1.53 11.20 9.21
CA ARG A 67 -0.21 11.47 9.82
C ARG A 67 -0.34 11.56 11.33
N GLU A 68 -1.43 12.17 11.77
CA GLU A 68 -1.77 12.43 13.15
C GLU A 68 -2.00 11.10 13.89
N GLU A 69 -2.80 10.19 13.32
CA GLU A 69 -2.99 8.83 13.87
C GLU A 69 -1.67 8.03 13.93
N ILE A 70 -0.82 8.13 12.90
CA ILE A 70 0.49 7.48 12.89
C ILE A 70 1.36 8.02 14.03
N TRP A 71 1.40 9.34 14.21
CA TRP A 71 2.21 9.95 15.26
C TRP A 71 1.76 9.49 16.65
N GLU A 72 0.48 9.65 16.95
CA GLU A 72 -0.10 9.29 18.25
C GLU A 72 0.08 7.81 18.57
N THR A 73 -0.15 6.93 17.59
CA THR A 73 -0.08 5.48 17.80
C THR A 73 1.35 5.00 18.04
N ILE A 74 2.32 5.52 17.29
CA ILE A 74 3.72 5.13 17.44
C ILE A 74 4.33 5.77 18.69
N GLU A 75 3.93 7.00 19.02
CA GLU A 75 4.32 7.68 20.25
C GLU A 75 3.84 6.93 21.49
N ALA A 76 2.62 6.38 21.47
CA ALA A 76 2.12 5.51 22.55
C ALA A 76 2.94 4.22 22.72
N GLN A 77 3.67 3.76 21.69
CA GLN A 77 4.52 2.58 21.75
C GLN A 77 5.96 2.90 22.16
N LEU A 78 6.53 4.01 21.66
CA LEU A 78 7.96 4.33 21.77
C LEU A 78 8.26 5.54 22.67
N GLY A 79 7.25 6.28 23.10
CA GLY A 79 7.36 7.50 23.91
C GLY A 79 7.39 8.80 23.09
N GLU A 80 7.11 9.92 23.77
CA GLU A 80 6.94 11.28 23.18
C GLU A 80 8.14 11.74 22.35
N ALA A 81 9.36 11.33 22.73
CA ALA A 81 10.58 11.76 22.07
C ALA A 81 10.87 11.05 20.73
N CYS A 82 10.13 9.98 20.39
CA CYS A 82 10.50 9.11 19.28
C CYS A 82 10.50 9.81 17.92
N TRP A 83 9.76 10.92 17.75
CA TRP A 83 9.71 11.69 16.51
C TRP A 83 10.74 12.83 16.43
N GLY A 84 11.37 13.17 17.55
CA GLY A 84 12.25 14.34 17.67
C GLY A 84 11.52 15.68 17.45
N LYS A 85 12.28 16.73 17.09
CA LYS A 85 11.76 18.10 17.02
C LYS A 85 10.79 18.37 15.86
N VAL A 86 10.86 17.57 14.78
CA VAL A 86 10.09 17.79 13.55
C VAL A 86 9.45 16.48 13.10
N PRO A 87 8.31 16.06 13.69
CA PRO A 87 7.68 14.76 13.41
C PRO A 87 7.34 14.52 11.94
N GLN A 88 6.93 15.58 11.23
CA GLN A 88 6.62 15.50 9.81
C GLN A 88 7.83 15.11 8.95
N GLU A 89 9.01 15.66 9.24
CA GLU A 89 10.23 15.30 8.50
C GLU A 89 10.69 13.89 8.88
N ALA A 90 10.60 13.53 10.15
CA ALA A 90 10.94 12.19 10.62
C ALA A 90 10.09 11.13 9.91
N LEU A 91 8.76 11.31 9.90
CA LEU A 91 7.83 10.43 9.18
C LEU A 91 8.13 10.38 7.68
N ALA A 92 8.40 11.53 7.04
CA ALA A 92 8.75 11.56 5.63
C ALA A 92 10.03 10.78 5.32
N ARG A 93 11.08 10.93 6.15
CA ARG A 93 12.35 10.18 6.02
C ARG A 93 12.14 8.68 6.19
N ASP A 94 11.32 8.27 7.16
CA ASP A 94 11.03 6.86 7.39
C ASP A 94 10.23 6.24 6.26
N LEU A 95 9.16 6.90 5.80
CA LEU A 95 8.41 6.47 4.62
C LEU A 95 9.32 6.34 3.37
N ALA A 96 10.24 7.29 3.17
CA ALA A 96 11.19 7.23 2.06
C ALA A 96 12.20 6.08 2.22
N ALA A 97 12.71 5.84 3.43
CA ALA A 97 13.61 4.72 3.71
C ALA A 97 12.93 3.37 3.47
N LEU A 98 11.69 3.19 3.97
CA LEU A 98 10.91 1.98 3.78
C LEU A 98 10.60 1.71 2.30
N ARG A 99 10.23 2.75 1.54
CA ARG A 99 10.01 2.64 0.09
C ARG A 99 11.28 2.24 -0.67
N ARG A 100 12.43 2.82 -0.31
CA ARG A 100 13.74 2.41 -0.88
C ARG A 100 14.09 0.97 -0.51
N GLY A 101 13.67 0.50 0.65
CA GLY A 101 13.75 -0.90 1.07
C GLY A 101 12.73 -1.83 0.39
N GLY A 102 11.93 -1.35 -0.56
CA GLY A 102 10.98 -2.15 -1.34
C GLY A 102 9.57 -2.23 -0.74
N ILE A 103 9.31 -1.61 0.41
CA ILE A 103 7.97 -1.61 1.00
C ILE A 103 7.05 -0.66 0.23
N ARG A 104 5.95 -1.21 -0.29
CA ARG A 104 5.00 -0.51 -1.15
C ARG A 104 3.99 0.29 -0.30
N ILE A 105 4.37 1.49 0.14
CA ILE A 105 3.50 2.40 0.91
C ILE A 105 2.89 3.47 0.00
N ALA A 106 1.56 3.54 -0.08
CA ALA A 106 0.82 4.54 -0.84
C ALA A 106 0.13 5.56 0.07
N TYR A 107 -0.41 6.64 -0.52
CA TYR A 107 -1.26 7.62 0.17
C TYR A 107 -2.54 7.85 -0.63
N GLY A 108 -3.70 7.60 -0.03
CA GLY A 108 -4.99 7.87 -0.63
C GLY A 108 -5.46 9.29 -0.30
N ARG A 109 -5.98 9.99 -1.30
CA ARG A 109 -6.55 11.34 -1.15
C ARG A 109 -8.08 11.36 -1.17
N ARG A 110 -8.70 10.24 -1.55
CA ARG A 110 -10.16 10.14 -1.62
C ARG A 110 -10.72 10.03 -0.20
N PRO A 111 -11.91 10.59 0.08
CA PRO A 111 -12.50 10.54 1.42
C PRO A 111 -12.54 9.14 2.03
N GLU A 112 -12.73 8.10 1.20
CA GLU A 112 -12.91 6.71 1.65
C GLU A 112 -11.61 5.98 1.98
N ILE A 113 -10.46 6.50 1.52
CA ILE A 113 -9.13 5.89 1.71
C ILE A 113 -8.08 6.93 2.11
N ARG A 114 -8.50 7.97 2.84
CA ARG A 114 -7.62 9.09 3.20
C ARG A 114 -6.57 8.63 4.21
N GLY A 115 -5.30 8.59 3.80
CA GLY A 115 -4.21 8.17 4.69
C GLY A 115 -3.14 7.33 3.97
N TYR A 116 -2.10 6.97 4.72
CA TYR A 116 -1.05 6.05 4.31
C TYR A 116 -1.50 4.61 4.52
N TYR A 117 -1.12 3.72 3.60
CA TYR A 117 -1.43 2.29 3.68
C TYR A 117 -0.41 1.45 2.92
N LEU A 118 -0.30 0.16 3.27
CA LEU A 118 0.44 -0.81 2.47
C LEU A 118 -0.38 -1.25 1.24
N GLN A 119 0.26 -1.28 0.07
CA GLN A 119 -0.34 -1.90 -1.11
C GLN A 119 -0.41 -3.43 -1.00
N TYR A 120 0.42 -4.02 -0.12
CA TYR A 120 0.40 -5.44 0.22
C TYR A 120 0.70 -5.63 1.74
N PRO A 121 -0.15 -6.33 2.51
CA PRO A 121 -1.40 -6.97 2.09
C PRO A 121 -2.42 -5.94 1.58
N VAL A 122 -3.38 -6.40 0.77
CA VAL A 122 -4.37 -5.50 0.15
C VAL A 122 -5.19 -4.81 1.24
N LEU A 123 -5.46 -3.52 1.05
CA LEU A 123 -6.35 -2.71 1.89
C LEU A 123 -7.64 -3.47 2.22
N LYS A 124 -7.92 -3.65 3.51
CA LYS A 124 -9.23 -4.04 4.03
C LYS A 124 -10.16 -2.85 3.89
N ARG A 125 -10.76 -2.70 2.70
CA ARG A 125 -11.67 -1.58 2.44
C ARG A 125 -12.87 -1.66 3.39
N PRO A 126 -13.24 -0.56 4.08
CA PRO A 126 -14.38 -0.55 5.02
C PRO A 126 -15.76 -0.62 4.33
N PHE A 127 -15.82 -0.63 2.99
CA PHE A 127 -17.07 -0.72 2.23
C PHE A 127 -17.09 -1.93 1.30
N SER A 128 -18.29 -2.52 1.15
CA SER A 128 -18.54 -3.76 0.42
C SER A 128 -17.84 -3.84 -0.94
N PRO A 129 -17.48 -5.05 -1.38
CA PRO A 129 -16.82 -5.34 -2.67
C PRO A 129 -17.71 -5.06 -3.90
N GLN A 130 -18.59 -4.07 -3.88
CA GLN A 130 -19.55 -3.76 -4.95
C GLN A 130 -18.86 -3.43 -6.30
N PHE A 131 -17.57 -3.10 -6.25
CA PHE A 131 -16.73 -2.83 -7.42
C PHE A 131 -15.74 -3.95 -7.77
N GLU A 132 -15.63 -5.00 -6.94
CA GLU A 132 -14.68 -6.12 -7.15
C GLU A 132 -15.30 -7.52 -7.07
N THR A 133 -16.58 -7.66 -6.70
CA THR A 133 -17.37 -8.83 -7.07
C THR A 133 -18.10 -8.54 -8.37
N THR A 134 -17.99 -9.46 -9.33
CA THR A 134 -18.84 -9.57 -10.51
C THR A 134 -20.26 -9.09 -10.17
N ASN A 135 -20.63 -7.88 -10.59
CA ASN A 135 -21.93 -7.28 -10.27
C ASN A 135 -22.99 -8.01 -11.08
N TRP A 136 -23.47 -9.12 -10.54
CA TRP A 136 -24.41 -10.02 -11.21
C TRP A 136 -25.72 -9.30 -11.57
N GLN A 137 -26.16 -8.33 -10.78
CA GLN A 137 -27.34 -7.52 -11.11
C GLN A 137 -27.12 -6.67 -12.35
N LEU A 138 -25.97 -6.00 -12.45
CA LEU A 138 -25.59 -5.25 -13.65
C LEU A 138 -25.43 -6.17 -14.87
N ILE A 139 -24.80 -7.33 -14.70
CA ILE A 139 -24.66 -8.32 -15.78
C ILE A 139 -26.03 -8.83 -16.24
N GLN A 140 -26.95 -9.11 -15.32
CA GLN A 140 -28.31 -9.52 -15.67
C GLN A 140 -29.09 -8.39 -16.36
N ALA A 141 -28.96 -7.16 -15.87
CA ALA A 141 -29.55 -5.99 -16.52
C ALA A 141 -29.02 -5.82 -17.96
N ILE A 142 -27.70 -5.97 -18.17
CA ILE A 142 -27.09 -5.95 -19.50
C ILE A 142 -27.60 -7.11 -20.34
N ARG A 143 -27.72 -8.33 -19.79
CA ARG A 143 -28.24 -9.50 -20.51
C ARG A 143 -29.67 -9.31 -21.01
N GLN A 144 -30.50 -8.56 -20.26
CA GLN A 144 -31.88 -8.25 -20.64
C GLN A 144 -32.01 -7.14 -21.71
N LEU A 145 -30.93 -6.41 -22.02
CA LEU A 145 -30.97 -5.40 -23.08
C LEU A 145 -31.15 -6.05 -24.47
N PRO A 146 -31.90 -5.40 -25.38
CA PRO A 146 -31.96 -5.82 -26.77
C PRO A 146 -30.57 -5.73 -27.42
N VAL A 147 -30.32 -6.57 -28.43
CA VAL A 147 -29.02 -6.66 -29.12
C VAL A 147 -28.58 -5.30 -29.69
N SER A 148 -29.52 -4.51 -30.23
CA SER A 148 -29.26 -3.17 -30.73
C SER A 148 -28.68 -2.22 -29.67
N GLU A 149 -29.24 -2.25 -28.46
CA GLU A 149 -28.79 -1.41 -27.34
C GLU A 149 -27.46 -1.90 -26.76
N LYS A 150 -27.24 -3.22 -26.72
CA LYS A 150 -25.93 -3.81 -26.37
C LYS A 150 -24.85 -3.35 -27.35
N ASN A 151 -25.13 -3.42 -28.65
CA ASN A 151 -24.18 -3.00 -29.69
C ASN A 151 -23.89 -1.51 -29.60
N LYS A 152 -24.92 -0.67 -29.43
CA LYS A 152 -24.76 0.78 -29.25
C LYS A 152 -23.83 1.10 -28.07
N ARG A 153 -24.02 0.43 -26.93
CA ARG A 153 -23.17 0.61 -25.75
C ARG A 153 -21.75 0.07 -25.95
N ALA A 154 -21.60 -1.06 -26.63
CA ALA A 154 -20.29 -1.62 -26.96
C ALA A 154 -19.49 -0.66 -27.86
N PHE A 155 -20.09 -0.13 -28.93
CA PHE A 155 -19.44 0.85 -29.79
C PHE A 155 -19.07 2.14 -29.05
N ALA A 156 -19.97 2.67 -28.22
CA ALA A 156 -19.68 3.85 -27.40
C ALA A 156 -18.51 3.61 -26.43
N ALA A 157 -18.44 2.43 -25.82
CA ALA A 157 -17.33 2.04 -24.94
C ALA A 157 -16.00 1.90 -25.70
N SER A 158 -16.03 1.28 -26.88
CA SER A 158 -14.85 1.16 -27.75
C SER A 158 -14.35 2.52 -28.24
N ASP A 159 -15.25 3.43 -28.65
CA ASP A 159 -14.88 4.79 -29.07
C ASP A 159 -14.25 5.59 -27.92
N PHE A 160 -14.80 5.46 -26.72
CA PHE A 160 -14.22 6.07 -25.53
C PHE A 160 -12.82 5.52 -25.23
N ALA A 161 -12.68 4.19 -25.25
CA ALA A 161 -11.39 3.53 -25.04
C ALA A 161 -10.36 3.96 -26.09
N LEU A 162 -10.76 4.09 -27.36
CA LEU A 162 -9.90 4.53 -28.45
C LEU A 162 -9.40 5.96 -28.24
N ARG A 163 -10.28 6.88 -27.84
CA ARG A 163 -9.89 8.27 -27.52
C ARG A 163 -8.90 8.32 -26.35
N GLN A 164 -9.16 7.55 -25.29
CA GLN A 164 -8.25 7.48 -24.15
C GLN A 164 -6.88 6.91 -24.54
N LYS A 165 -6.84 5.83 -25.32
CA LYS A 165 -5.58 5.22 -25.75
C LYS A 165 -4.78 6.12 -26.69
N ARG A 166 -5.42 6.86 -27.59
CA ARG A 166 -4.73 7.87 -28.42
C ARG A 166 -4.06 8.94 -27.57
N LEU A 167 -4.76 9.46 -26.56
CA LEU A 167 -4.21 10.49 -25.66
C LEU A 167 -2.99 9.98 -24.89
N ILE A 168 -3.12 8.79 -24.30
CA ILE A 168 -2.03 8.16 -23.54
C ILE A 168 -0.82 7.89 -24.44
N LEU A 169 -1.03 7.29 -25.62
CA LEU A 169 0.07 6.99 -26.55
C LEU A 169 0.73 8.24 -27.13
N ALA A 170 -0.01 9.32 -27.33
CA ALA A 170 0.56 10.60 -27.75
C ALA A 170 1.46 11.22 -26.67
N GLU A 171 1.12 11.01 -25.39
CA GLU A 171 1.93 11.45 -24.25
C GLU A 171 3.17 10.56 -24.05
N GLU A 172 3.01 9.24 -24.16
CA GLU A 172 4.09 8.26 -23.97
C GLU A 172 5.09 8.22 -25.15
N HIS A 173 4.63 8.55 -26.36
CA HIS A 173 5.43 8.52 -27.59
C HIS A 173 5.30 9.83 -28.39
N PRO A 174 5.90 10.94 -27.93
CA PRO A 174 5.76 12.25 -28.58
C PRO A 174 6.34 12.29 -30.00
N ASP A 175 7.26 11.37 -30.33
CA ASP A 175 7.91 11.28 -31.63
C ASP A 175 7.06 10.51 -32.66
N TRP A 176 5.95 9.89 -32.24
CA TRP A 176 5.09 9.14 -33.13
C TRP A 176 4.16 10.06 -33.92
N SER A 177 3.99 9.74 -35.20
CA SER A 177 2.96 10.38 -36.02
C SER A 177 1.56 10.00 -35.53
N ALA A 178 0.58 10.87 -35.79
CA ALA A 178 -0.83 10.60 -35.47
C ALA A 178 -1.33 9.27 -36.06
N ALA A 179 -0.82 8.85 -37.22
CA ALA A 179 -1.16 7.58 -37.85
C ALA A 179 -0.62 6.37 -37.07
N GLN A 180 0.61 6.46 -36.53
CA GLN A 180 1.19 5.42 -35.69
C GLN A 180 0.45 5.30 -34.35
N ILE A 181 0.12 6.44 -33.74
CA ILE A 181 -0.69 6.49 -32.51
C ILE A 181 -2.08 5.87 -32.76
N ASP A 182 -2.73 6.18 -33.88
CA ASP A 182 -4.04 5.61 -34.20
C ASP A 182 -3.98 4.10 -34.42
N ALA A 183 -2.98 3.62 -35.17
CA ALA A 183 -2.80 2.20 -35.42
C ALA A 183 -2.56 1.41 -34.12
N ALA A 184 -1.68 1.91 -33.25
CA ALA A 184 -1.41 1.31 -31.95
C ALA A 184 -2.63 1.36 -31.01
N ALA A 185 -3.34 2.49 -30.96
CA ALA A 185 -4.56 2.62 -30.16
C ALA A 185 -5.64 1.62 -30.60
N ARG A 186 -5.82 1.45 -31.92
CA ARG A 186 -6.76 0.46 -32.47
C ARG A 186 -6.35 -0.96 -32.12
N GLN A 187 -5.07 -1.31 -32.25
CA GLN A 187 -4.56 -2.62 -31.87
C GLN A 187 -4.82 -2.92 -30.39
N LEU A 188 -4.67 -1.94 -29.50
CA LEU A 188 -4.92 -2.10 -28.07
C LEU A 188 -6.41 -2.22 -27.71
N VAL A 189 -7.31 -1.57 -28.47
CA VAL A 189 -8.75 -1.55 -28.18
C VAL A 189 -9.50 -2.70 -28.84
N TYR A 190 -9.13 -3.04 -30.08
CA TYR A 190 -9.82 -4.03 -30.90
C TYR A 190 -9.04 -5.35 -31.05
N GLY A 191 -7.78 -5.40 -30.62
CA GLY A 191 -6.88 -6.55 -30.81
C GLY A 191 -6.11 -6.48 -32.12
N SER A 192 -5.09 -7.31 -32.24
CA SER A 192 -4.35 -7.51 -33.49
C SER A 192 -5.26 -8.26 -34.48
N SER A 193 -5.61 -7.62 -35.60
CA SER A 193 -6.19 -8.30 -36.78
C SER A 193 -5.11 -9.02 -37.57
#